data_AF-A0AAD4TBE0-F1
#
_entry.id   AF-A0AAD4TBE0-F1
#
_cell.length_a   1.000
_cell.length_b   1.000
_cell.length_c   1.000
_cell.angle_alpha   90.00
_cell.angle_beta   90.00
_cell.angle_gamma   90.00
#
_symmetry.space_group_name_H-M   'P 1'
#
loop_
_entity.id
_entity.type
_entity.pdbx_description
1 polymer ?
#
loop_
_entity_poly.entity_id
_entity_poly.type
_entity_poly.pdbx_seq_one_letter_code
_entity_poly.pdbx_strand_id
1 'polypeptide(L)'
;MLTGNRIWKQRLVDIGTVTAQQAKDWGFSGVMLRGSGVCWDSRRAAPYDVHDQSDPDVPVGTRGDRYDRYCTSFLESVKLFIRMNF
;
A
#
# COMPACT_ATOMS: atom_id res chain seq x y z
N MET A 1 15.42 11.47 -4.87
CA MET A 1 14.82 10.36 -5.64
C MET A 1 15.32 9.02 -5.10
N LEU A 2 14.49 8.29 -4.36
CA LEU A 2 14.87 6.99 -3.74
C LEU A 2 14.48 5.78 -4.60
N THR A 3 13.44 5.89 -5.43
CA THR A 3 12.87 4.79 -6.22
C THR A 3 13.83 4.21 -7.27
N GLY A 4 14.72 5.05 -7.83
CA GLY A 4 15.72 4.64 -8.84
C GLY A 4 17.06 4.17 -8.25
N ASN A 5 17.26 4.28 -6.93
CA ASN A 5 18.55 3.98 -6.31
C ASN A 5 18.74 2.47 -6.14
N ARG A 6 19.82 1.93 -6.73
CA ARG A 6 20.16 0.50 -6.65
C ARG A 6 20.43 0.03 -5.22
N ILE A 7 21.15 0.81 -4.42
CA ILE A 7 21.47 0.47 -3.02
C ILE A 7 20.18 0.39 -2.21
N TRP A 8 19.24 1.29 -2.48
CA TRP A 8 17.95 1.33 -1.81
C TRP A 8 17.11 0.09 -2.12
N LYS A 9 17.02 -0.30 -3.40
CA LYS A 9 16.33 -1.54 -3.80
C LYS A 9 16.97 -2.77 -3.15
N GLN A 10 18.30 -2.88 -3.17
CA GLN A 10 19.01 -4.01 -2.56
C GLN A 10 18.76 -4.16 -1.05
N ARG A 11 18.46 -3.06 -0.35
CA ARG A 11 18.19 -3.08 1.10
C ARG A 11 16.74 -3.32 1.47
N LEU A 12 15.83 -3.37 0.51
CA LEU A 12 14.39 -3.42 0.77
C LEU A 12 13.66 -4.52 -0.01
N VAL A 13 14.18 -4.89 -1.18
CA VAL A 13 13.67 -6.02 -1.97
C VAL A 13 13.98 -7.31 -1.22
N ASP A 14 12.97 -8.18 -1.11
CA ASP A 14 13.01 -9.48 -0.43
C ASP A 14 13.33 -9.42 1.09
N ILE A 15 13.20 -8.24 1.71
CA ILE A 15 13.41 -8.06 3.16
C ILE A 15 12.08 -7.80 3.85
N GLY A 16 11.83 -8.57 4.92
CA GLY A 16 10.62 -8.42 5.75
C GLY A 16 9.34 -8.87 5.05
N THR A 17 9.46 -9.87 4.17
CA THR A 17 8.36 -10.48 3.42
C THR A 17 7.33 -11.06 4.36
N VAL A 18 6.08 -10.62 4.23
CA VAL A 18 4.94 -11.11 5.01
C VAL A 18 3.90 -11.68 4.05
N THR A 19 3.43 -12.89 4.34
CA THR A 19 2.36 -13.51 3.55
C THR A 19 1.00 -12.92 3.91
N ALA A 20 0.03 -12.98 2.98
CA ALA A 20 -1.34 -12.53 3.22
C ALA A 20 -1.98 -13.20 4.45
N GLN A 21 -1.66 -14.47 4.71
CA GLN A 21 -2.19 -15.20 5.86
C GLN A 21 -1.60 -14.67 7.18
N GLN A 22 -0.28 -14.55 7.27
CA GLN A 22 0.40 -13.97 8.44
C GLN A 22 -0.07 -12.54 8.71
N ALA A 23 -0.29 -11.75 7.67
CA ALA A 23 -0.80 -10.38 7.81
C ALA A 23 -2.20 -10.35 8.45
N LYS A 24 -3.08 -11.30 8.10
CA LYS A 24 -4.40 -11.43 8.72
C LYS A 24 -4.31 -11.95 10.15
N ASP A 25 -3.50 -12.98 10.38
CA ASP A 25 -3.35 -13.62 11.69
C ASP A 25 -2.76 -12.65 12.73
N TRP A 26 -1.87 -11.76 12.31
CA TRP A 26 -1.26 -10.73 13.17
C TRP A 26 -2.07 -9.43 13.24
N GLY A 27 -3.21 -9.35 12.57
CA GLY A 27 -4.09 -8.17 12.60
C GLY A 27 -3.48 -6.93 11.93
N PHE A 28 -2.65 -7.10 10.90
CA PHE A 28 -2.12 -5.97 10.15
C PHE A 28 -3.21 -5.25 9.35
N SER A 29 -3.08 -3.94 9.22
CA SER A 29 -4.04 -3.06 8.56
C SER A 29 -3.37 -2.09 7.57
N GLY A 30 -4.18 -1.46 6.71
CA GLY A 30 -3.74 -0.42 5.79
C GLY A 30 -2.67 -0.88 4.78
N VAL A 31 -1.58 -0.12 4.66
CA VAL A 31 -0.49 -0.40 3.71
C VAL A 31 0.22 -1.73 3.98
N MET A 32 0.27 -2.19 5.23
CA MET A 32 0.91 -3.46 5.58
C MET A 32 0.13 -4.67 5.02
N LEU A 33 -1.19 -4.59 5.11
CA LEU A 33 -2.10 -5.62 4.58
C LEU A 33 -2.11 -5.58 3.04
N ARG A 34 -2.21 -4.37 2.46
CA ARG A 34 -2.20 -4.15 1.00
C ARG A 34 -0.87 -4.49 0.34
N GLY A 35 0.25 -4.21 1.00
CA GLY A 35 1.58 -4.58 0.52
C GLY A 35 1.76 -6.10 0.42
N SER A 36 1.04 -6.86 1.25
CA SER A 36 1.08 -8.33 1.31
C SER A 36 0.09 -9.00 0.34
N GLY A 37 -0.50 -8.25 -0.61
CA GLY A 37 -1.41 -8.78 -1.63
C GLY A 37 -2.89 -8.84 -1.23
N VAL A 38 -3.26 -8.35 -0.05
CA VAL A 38 -4.66 -8.35 0.39
C VAL A 38 -5.31 -7.02 -0.02
N CYS A 39 -6.26 -7.08 -0.95
CA CYS A 39 -7.06 -5.92 -1.37
C CYS A 39 -8.11 -5.59 -0.31
N TRP A 40 -7.66 -4.99 0.79
CA TRP A 40 -8.53 -4.53 1.88
C TRP A 40 -8.27 -3.06 2.18
N ASP A 41 -9.32 -2.26 2.10
CA ASP A 41 -9.31 -0.84 2.42
C ASP A 41 -10.63 -0.50 3.13
N SER A 42 -10.53 0.12 4.30
CA SER A 42 -11.71 0.48 5.09
C SER A 42 -12.59 1.51 4.39
N ARG A 43 -12.02 2.38 3.55
CA ARG A 43 -12.79 3.41 2.82
C ARG A 43 -13.72 2.80 1.77
N ARG A 44 -13.41 1.60 1.29
CA ARG A 44 -14.24 0.85 0.34
C ARG A 44 -15.13 -0.17 1.03
N ALA A 45 -14.62 -0.85 2.05
CA ALA A 45 -15.37 -1.89 2.76
C ALA A 45 -16.42 -1.34 3.74
N ALA A 46 -16.14 -0.17 4.34
CA ALA A 46 -17.04 0.55 5.23
C ALA A 46 -16.91 2.06 4.92
N PRO A 47 -17.52 2.53 3.82
CA PRO A 47 -17.42 3.93 3.43
C PRO A 47 -18.02 4.83 4.52
N TYR A 48 -17.25 5.87 4.90
CA TYR A 48 -17.68 6.91 5.82
C TYR A 48 -17.62 8.27 5.12
N ASP A 49 -18.53 9.16 5.48
CA ASP A 49 -18.66 10.54 4.99
C ASP A 49 -18.65 10.66 3.45
N VAL A 50 -17.65 11.36 2.91
CA VAL A 50 -17.54 11.74 1.48
C VAL A 50 -16.75 10.72 0.65
N HIS A 51 -16.28 9.63 1.26
CA HIS A 51 -15.46 8.63 0.57
C HIS A 51 -16.25 7.76 -0.43
N ASP A 52 -17.59 7.76 -0.36
CA ASP A 52 -18.45 7.01 -1.28
C ASP A 52 -18.44 7.58 -2.72
N GLN A 53 -18.11 8.87 -2.88
CA GLN A 53 -18.11 9.55 -4.18
C GLN A 53 -16.73 9.53 -4.87
N SER A 54 -15.70 9.13 -4.13
CA SER A 54 -14.34 9.03 -4.63
C SER A 54 -13.94 7.56 -4.58
N ASP A 55 -13.93 6.87 -5.72
CA ASP A 55 -13.33 5.52 -5.81
C ASP A 55 -11.81 5.70 -6.01
N PRO A 56 -10.95 5.52 -4.99
CA PRO A 56 -9.53 5.44 -5.22
C PRO A 56 -9.20 4.07 -5.80
N ASP A 57 -8.55 3.97 -6.98
CA ASP A 57 -7.86 2.71 -7.29
C ASP A 57 -6.73 2.56 -6.28
N VAL A 58 -6.95 1.66 -5.34
CA VAL A 58 -6.08 1.36 -4.22
C VAL A 58 -4.88 0.56 -4.74
N PRO A 59 -3.64 1.03 -4.55
CA PRO A 59 -2.47 0.26 -4.91
C PRO A 59 -2.34 -0.98 -4.00
N VAL A 60 -2.06 -2.12 -4.60
CA VAL A 60 -1.85 -3.40 -3.91
C VAL A 60 -0.46 -3.91 -4.29
N GLY A 61 0.34 -4.30 -3.29
CA GLY A 61 1.65 -4.92 -3.49
C GLY A 61 1.50 -6.39 -3.88
N THR A 62 2.52 -6.97 -4.51
CA THR A 62 2.48 -8.38 -4.98
C THR A 62 3.35 -9.29 -4.14
N ARG A 63 4.47 -8.78 -3.61
CA ARG A 63 5.51 -9.59 -2.95
C ARG A 63 5.44 -9.57 -1.44
N GLY A 64 4.83 -8.55 -0.82
CA GLY A 64 4.80 -8.41 0.64
C GLY A 64 6.10 -7.92 1.27
N ASP A 65 7.09 -7.53 0.45
CA ASP A 65 8.39 -7.02 0.91
C ASP A 65 8.30 -5.55 1.34
N ARG A 66 9.38 -5.06 1.95
CA ARG A 66 9.45 -3.66 2.43
C ARG A 66 9.42 -2.65 1.27
N TYR A 67 9.87 -3.04 0.08
CA TYR A 67 9.86 -2.19 -1.10
C TYR A 67 8.45 -1.96 -1.63
N ASP A 68 7.62 -3.00 -1.74
CA ASP A 68 6.22 -2.93 -2.15
C ASP A 68 5.41 -2.02 -1.23
N ARG A 69 5.69 -2.06 0.08
CA ARG A 69 5.06 -1.16 1.06
C ARG A 69 5.42 0.29 0.84
N TYR A 70 6.70 0.56 0.54
CA TYR A 70 7.15 1.92 0.18
C TYR A 70 6.46 2.41 -1.09
N CYS A 71 6.41 1.58 -2.14
CA CYS A 71 5.75 1.91 -3.39
C CYS A 71 4.25 2.17 -3.19
N THR A 72 3.56 1.31 -2.43
CA THR A 72 2.12 1.46 -2.13
C THR A 72 1.83 2.78 -1.41
N SER A 73 2.63 3.13 -0.39
CA SER A 73 2.48 4.37 0.37
C SER A 73 2.76 5.63 -0.47
N PHE A 74 3.83 5.58 -1.28
CA PHE A 74 4.19 6.70 -2.16
C PHE A 74 3.11 6.94 -3.23
N LEU A 75 2.64 5.87 -3.89
CA LEU A 75 1.59 5.95 -4.90
C LEU A 75 0.29 6.49 -4.31
N GLU A 76 -0.11 6.03 -3.12
CA GLU A 76 -1.29 6.52 -2.43
C GLU A 76 -1.18 8.03 -2.13
N SER A 77 -0.04 8.48 -1.60
CA SER A 77 0.19 9.89 -1.27
C SER A 77 0.18 10.78 -2.51
N VAL A 78 0.84 10.36 -3.59
CA VAL A 78 0.87 11.11 -4.86
C VAL A 78 -0.52 11.14 -5.50
N LYS A 79 -1.24 10.02 -5.49
CA LYS A 79 -2.57 9.93 -6.11
C LYS A 79 -3.62 10.77 -5.36
N LEU A 80 -3.58 10.77 -4.03
CA LEU A 80 -4.41 11.65 -3.21
C LEU A 80 -4.03 13.12 -3.43
N PHE A 81 -2.74 13.44 -3.46
CA PHE A 81 -2.27 14.80 -3.67
C PHE A 81 -2.70 15.38 -5.03
N ILE A 82 -2.55 14.61 -6.12
CA ILE A 82 -2.98 15.03 -7.46
C ILE A 82 -4.50 15.27 -7.48
N ARG A 83 -5.31 14.39 -6.89
CA ARG A 83 -6.77 14.53 -6.87
C ARG A 83 -7.26 15.69 -6.00
N MET A 84 -6.55 16.04 -4.94
CA MET A 84 -6.96 17.14 -4.05
C MET A 84 -6.59 18.52 -4.58
N ASN A 85 -5.68 18.61 -5.54
CA ASN A 85 -5.18 19.88 -6.10
C ASN A 85 -5.62 20.13 -7.55
N PHE A 86 -6.41 19.24 -8.15
CA PHE A 86 -6.98 19.37 -9.50
C PHE A 86 -8.45 18.97 -9.53
#